data_AF-A0A951B6R2-F1
#
_entry.id   AF-A0A951B6R2-F1
#
_cell.length_a   1.000
_cell.length_b   1.000
_cell.length_c   1.000
_cell.angle_alpha   90.00
_cell.angle_beta   90.00
_cell.angle_gamma   90.00
#
_symmetry.space_group_name_H-M   'P 1'
#
loop_
_entity.id
_entity.type
_entity.pdbx_description
1 polymer ?
#
loop_
_entity_poly.entity_id
_entity_poly.type
_entity_poly.pdbx_seq_one_letter_code
_entity_poly.pdbx_strand_id
1 'polypeptide(L)'
;MFQTLLDVVRRVPRGKVATYGDIAYAAGFPGSARQVAWALNKSVNVPWQRIVGAEGKILLAAERGLEQRLRLEQEGVAFRGLKVDMRQHRANLSTLRPVRRPRA
;
A
#
# COMPACT_ATOMS: atom_id res chain seq x y z
N MET A 1 8.57 8.48 12.00
CA MET A 1 8.22 8.42 10.57
C MET A 1 7.86 7.00 10.13
N PHE A 2 8.79 6.04 10.10
CA PHE A 2 8.50 4.70 9.57
C PHE A 2 7.37 3.95 10.27
N GLN A 3 7.27 4.04 11.60
CA GLN A 3 6.13 3.45 12.32
C GLN A 3 4.79 3.98 11.82
N THR A 4 4.67 5.30 11.61
CA THR A 4 3.47 5.94 11.08
C THR A 4 3.14 5.44 9.67
N LEU A 5 4.15 5.26 8.80
CA LEU A 5 3.94 4.68 7.47
C LEU A 5 3.39 3.25 7.58
N LEU A 6 4.01 2.41 8.42
CA LEU A 6 3.59 1.02 8.61
C LEU A 6 2.19 0.91 9.24
N ASP A 7 1.83 1.82 10.15
CA ASP A 7 0.48 1.88 10.73
C ASP A 7 -0.58 2.21 9.67
N VAL A 8 -0.27 3.08 8.72
CA VAL A 8 -1.15 3.38 7.58
C VAL A 8 -1.24 2.19 6.63
N VAL A 9 -0.13 1.50 6.35
CA VAL A 9 -0.13 0.27 5.52
C VAL A 9 -1.05 -0.79 6.13
N ARG A 10 -1.00 -1.00 7.45
CA ARG A 10 -1.86 -1.96 8.16
C ARG A 10 -3.35 -1.66 8.05
N ARG A 11 -3.72 -0.40 7.82
CA ARG A 11 -5.12 0.04 7.65
C ARG A 11 -5.68 -0.26 6.27
N VAL A 12 -4.84 -0.61 5.29
CA VAL A 12 -5.33 -0.95 3.95
C VAL A 12 -6.13 -2.26 4.04
N PRO A 13 -7.44 -2.24 3.77
CA PRO A 13 -8.28 -3.41 4.00
C PRO A 13 -7.99 -4.51 2.98
N ARG A 14 -8.34 -5.75 3.34
CA ARG A 14 -8.23 -6.91 2.45
C ARG A 14 -9.02 -6.66 1.17
N GLY A 15 -8.45 -7.03 0.02
CA GLY A 15 -9.09 -6.84 -1.29
C GLY A 15 -9.06 -5.40 -1.80
N LYS A 16 -8.35 -4.50 -1.11
CA LYS A 16 -8.06 -3.14 -1.56
C LYS A 16 -6.56 -2.88 -1.62
N VAL A 17 -6.18 -1.92 -2.43
CA VAL A 17 -4.79 -1.50 -2.63
C VAL A 17 -4.64 0.01 -2.45
N ALA A 18 -3.44 0.44 -2.07
CA ALA A 18 -3.06 1.84 -2.02
C ALA A 18 -1.73 2.04 -2.74
N THR A 19 -1.52 3.21 -3.32
CA THR A 19 -0.22 3.52 -3.93
C THR A 19 0.81 3.92 -2.86
N TYR A 20 2.11 3.80 -3.15
CA TYR A 20 3.15 4.35 -2.27
C TYR A 20 2.93 5.83 -1.93
N GLY A 21 2.44 6.62 -2.89
CA GLY A 21 2.08 8.02 -2.69
C GLY A 21 0.88 8.21 -1.78
N ASP A 22 -0.15 7.38 -1.93
CA ASP A 22 -1.34 7.36 -1.07
C ASP A 22 -0.97 7.12 0.40
N ILE A 23 -0.09 6.15 0.66
CA ILE A 23 0.40 5.85 2.01
C ILE A 23 1.18 7.02 2.60
N ALA A 24 2.12 7.58 1.82
CA ALA A 24 2.92 8.71 2.26
C ALA A 24 2.05 9.93 2.60
N TYR A 25 1.06 10.22 1.74
CA TYR A 25 0.09 11.29 1.95
C TYR A 25 -0.79 11.04 3.19
N ALA A 26 -1.38 9.85 3.33
CA ALA A 26 -2.24 9.51 4.45
C ALA A 26 -1.49 9.49 5.80
N ALA A 27 -0.19 9.18 5.78
CA ALA A 27 0.67 9.25 6.95
C ALA A 27 1.16 10.66 7.30
N GLY A 28 0.85 11.68 6.49
CA GLY A 28 1.25 13.07 6.72
C GLY A 28 2.62 13.45 6.15
N PHE A 29 3.19 12.63 5.26
CA PHE A 29 4.49 12.86 4.62
C PHE A 29 4.35 12.88 3.08
N PRO A 30 3.60 13.84 2.49
CA PRO A 30 3.42 13.91 1.04
C PRO A 30 4.77 13.93 0.30
N GLY A 31 4.85 13.24 -0.85
CA GLY A 31 6.09 13.11 -1.63
C GLY A 31 7.09 12.07 -1.11
N SER A 32 6.88 11.50 0.08
CA SER A 32 7.80 10.53 0.70
C SER A 32 7.55 9.06 0.28
N ALA A 33 7.21 8.83 -0.99
CA ALA A 33 6.88 7.49 -1.50
C ALA A 33 8.07 6.50 -1.41
N ARG A 34 9.30 6.99 -1.61
CA ARG A 34 10.52 6.17 -1.48
C ARG A 34 10.73 5.68 -0.04
N GLN A 35 10.42 6.50 0.95
CA GLN A 35 10.51 6.15 2.37
C GLN A 35 9.48 5.08 2.75
N VAL A 36 8.32 5.04 2.09
CA VAL A 36 7.35 3.92 2.24
C VAL A 36 7.97 2.61 1.75
N ALA A 37 8.62 2.62 0.58
CA ALA A 37 9.29 1.42 0.07
C ALA A 37 10.41 0.93 0.99
N TRP A 38 11.21 1.85 1.55
CA TRP A 38 12.23 1.50 2.54
C TRP A 38 11.64 0.94 3.83
N ALA A 39 10.56 1.54 4.34
CA ALA A 39 9.88 1.05 5.53
C ALA A 39 9.33 -0.38 5.32
N LEU A 40 8.69 -0.63 4.17
CA LEU A 40 8.18 -1.97 3.82
C LEU A 40 9.30 -3.00 3.72
N ASN A 41 10.41 -2.66 3.08
CA ASN A 41 11.54 -3.59 2.90
C ASN A 41 12.22 -3.98 4.22
N LYS A 42 12.13 -3.14 5.26
CA LYS A 42 12.70 -3.39 6.59
C LYS A 42 11.69 -4.00 7.57
N SER A 43 10.44 -4.15 7.16
CA SER A 43 9.35 -4.63 8.02
C SER A 43 8.99 -6.08 7.73
N VAL A 44 8.62 -6.80 8.79
CA VAL A 44 8.01 -8.13 8.73
C VAL A 44 6.55 -8.04 9.19
N ASN A 45 5.70 -8.96 8.73
CA ASN A 45 4.29 -9.05 9.13
C ASN A 45 3.44 -7.80 8.86
N VAL A 46 3.66 -7.15 7.72
CA VAL A 46 2.77 -6.10 7.20
C VAL A 46 2.18 -6.54 5.86
N PRO A 47 0.96 -6.09 5.50
CA PRO A 47 0.33 -6.43 4.22
C PRO A 47 0.96 -5.64 3.06
N TRP A 48 2.27 -5.82 2.87
CA TRP A 48 3.06 -5.10 1.88
C TRP A 48 2.53 -5.31 0.45
N GLN A 49 1.94 -6.48 0.17
CA GLN A 49 1.38 -6.80 -1.14
C GLN A 49 0.29 -5.83 -1.57
N ARG A 50 -0.41 -5.20 -0.61
CA ARG A 50 -1.48 -4.22 -0.87
C ARG A 50 -0.95 -2.86 -1.33
N ILE A 51 0.37 -2.64 -1.29
CA ILE A 51 0.99 -1.39 -1.69
C ILE A 51 1.58 -1.51 -3.09
N VAL A 52 1.03 -0.73 -4.02
CA VAL A 52 1.35 -0.78 -5.45
C VAL A 52 1.95 0.53 -5.93
N GLY A 53 2.56 0.50 -7.11
CA GLY A 53 3.00 1.70 -7.82
C GLY A 53 1.85 2.59 -8.28
N ALA A 54 2.21 3.74 -8.82
CA ALA A 54 1.25 4.63 -9.48
C ALA A 54 0.44 3.86 -10.53
N GLU A 55 -0.84 4.18 -10.65
CA GLU A 55 -1.81 3.52 -11.53
C GLU A 55 -2.00 2.00 -11.29
N GLY A 56 -1.61 1.47 -10.12
CA GLY A 56 -1.79 0.06 -9.80
C GLY A 56 -0.73 -0.87 -10.38
N LYS A 57 0.43 -0.34 -10.76
CA LYS A 57 1.56 -1.14 -11.28
C LYS A 57 2.20 -1.95 -10.14
N ILE A 58 2.46 -3.23 -10.37
CA ILE A 58 3.40 -3.98 -9.53
C ILE A 58 4.82 -3.52 -9.89
N LEU A 59 5.54 -2.97 -8.92
CA LEU A 59 6.90 -2.43 -9.12
C LEU A 59 8.00 -3.45 -8.78
N LEU A 60 7.64 -4.53 -8.09
CA LEU A 60 8.58 -5.58 -7.72
C LEU A 60 8.86 -6.48 -8.92
N ALA A 61 10.15 -6.81 -9.11
CA ALA A 61 10.60 -7.69 -10.17
C ALA A 61 10.55 -9.16 -9.76
N ALA A 62 10.56 -10.04 -10.77
CA ALA A 62 10.72 -11.49 -10.64
C ALA A 62 9.76 -12.11 -9.61
N GLU A 63 10.27 -13.00 -8.76
CA GLU A 63 9.48 -13.79 -7.80
C GLU A 63 8.67 -12.93 -6.84
N ARG A 64 9.20 -11.80 -6.37
CA ARG A 64 8.46 -10.91 -5.45
C ARG A 64 7.28 -10.23 -6.14
N GLY A 65 7.39 -9.92 -7.43
CA GLY A 65 6.28 -9.41 -8.22
C GLY A 65 5.18 -10.45 -8.42
N LEU A 66 5.57 -11.70 -8.69
CA LEU A 66 4.64 -12.83 -8.81
C LEU A 66 3.94 -13.11 -7.47
N GLU A 67 4.69 -13.15 -6.38
CA GLU A 67 4.16 -13.31 -5.02
C GLU A 67 3.16 -12.20 -4.67
N GLN A 68 3.49 -10.95 -5.01
CA GLN A 68 2.58 -9.82 -4.80
C GLN A 68 1.26 -10.03 -5.53
N ARG A 69 1.33 -10.41 -6.81
CA ARG A 69 0.15 -10.67 -7.63
C ARG A 69 -0.70 -11.80 -7.05
N LEU A 70 -0.09 -12.94 -6.76
CA LEU A 70 -0.79 -14.11 -6.23
C LEU A 70 -1.52 -13.80 -4.92
N ARG A 71 -0.86 -13.10 -3.99
CA ARG A 71 -1.49 -12.70 -2.72
C ARG A 71 -2.65 -11.73 -2.93
N LEU A 72 -2.53 -10.80 -3.88
CA LEU A 72 -3.62 -9.88 -4.24
C LEU A 72 -4.80 -10.63 -4.86
N GLU A 73 -4.55 -11.57 -5.76
CA GLU A 73 -5.59 -12.41 -6.37
C GLU A 73 -6.31 -13.26 -5.31
N GLN A 74 -5.59 -13.82 -4.33
CA GLN A 74 -6.19 -14.52 -3.17
C GLN A 74 -7.02 -13.61 -2.25
N GLU A 75 -6.80 -12.31 -2.29
CA GLU A 75 -7.63 -11.32 -1.61
C GLU A 75 -8.82 -10.85 -2.46
N GLY A 76 -8.97 -11.38 -3.69
CA GLY A 76 -10.03 -11.02 -4.62
C GLY A 76 -9.76 -9.74 -5.42
N VAL A 77 -8.49 -9.34 -5.56
CA VAL A 77 -8.12 -8.15 -6.34
C VAL A 77 -8.05 -8.49 -7.82
N ALA A 78 -8.85 -7.79 -8.62
CA ALA A 78 -8.87 -7.90 -10.07
C ALA A 78 -7.73 -7.09 -10.72
N PHE A 79 -7.24 -7.61 -11.85
CA PHE A 79 -6.19 -7.00 -12.65
C PHE A 79 -6.68 -6.70 -14.07
N ARG A 80 -6.24 -5.58 -14.63
CA ARG A 80 -6.34 -5.25 -16.06
C ARG A 80 -4.97 -5.45 -16.69
N GLY A 81 -4.74 -6.63 -17.24
CA GLY A 81 -3.43 -7.06 -17.76
C GLY A 81 -2.41 -7.21 -16.64
N LEU A 82 -1.42 -6.31 -16.61
CA LEU A 82 -0.33 -6.30 -15.60
C LEU A 82 -0.56 -5.30 -14.46
N LYS A 83 -1.62 -4.50 -14.51
CA LYS A 83 -1.94 -3.50 -13.47
C LYS A 83 -3.18 -3.93 -12.68
N VAL A 84 -3.23 -3.58 -11.40
CA VAL A 84 -4.45 -3.71 -10.59
C VAL A 84 -5.57 -2.84 -11.17
N ASP A 85 -6.80 -3.33 -11.15
CA ASP A 85 -7.97 -2.50 -11.45
C ASP A 85 -8.22 -1.49 -10.31
N MET A 86 -7.55 -0.34 -10.42
CA MET A 86 -7.63 0.72 -9.41
C MET A 86 -9.04 1.30 -9.27
N ARG A 87 -9.92 1.18 -10.27
CA ARG A 87 -11.31 1.67 -10.14
C ARG A 87 -12.09 0.86 -9.13
N GLN A 88 -11.86 -0.46 -9.10
CA GLN A 88 -12.56 -1.38 -8.20
C GLN A 88 -11.84 -1.53 -6.86
N HIS A 89 -10.50 -1.51 -6.86
CA HIS A 89 -9.72 -1.93 -5.70
C HIS A 89 -8.98 -0.81 -4.97
N ARG A 90 -8.99 0.45 -5.41
CA ARG A 90 -8.34 1.52 -4.64
C ARG A 90 -8.99 1.70 -3.26
N ALA A 91 -8.16 1.75 -2.22
CA ALA A 91 -8.57 2.04 -0.86
C ALA A 91 -9.01 3.50 -0.70
N ASN A 92 -9.98 3.74 0.17
CA ASN A 92 -10.41 5.10 0.47
C ASN A 92 -9.36 5.82 1.33
N LEU A 93 -8.79 6.92 0.82
CA LEU A 93 -7.76 7.67 1.53
C LEU A 93 -8.22 8.25 2.87
N SER A 94 -9.51 8.56 3.03
CA SER A 94 -10.02 9.10 4.30
C SER A 94 -9.94 8.08 5.44
N THR A 95 -10.10 6.79 5.13
CA THR A 95 -10.08 5.71 6.12
C THR A 95 -8.66 5.29 6.51
N LEU A 96 -7.66 5.61 5.67
CA LEU A 96 -6.26 5.31 5.93
C LEU A 96 -5.59 6.30 6.88
N ARG A 97 -6.10 7.53 6.98
CA ARG A 97 -5.50 8.57 7.82
C ARG A 97 -5.52 8.16 9.29
N PRO A 98 -4.40 8.25 10.02
CA PRO A 98 -4.40 8.06 11.45
C PRO A 98 -5.32 9.09 12.11
N VAL A 99 -6.15 8.63 13.05
CA VAL A 99 -6.88 9.55 13.95
C VAL A 99 -5.81 10.40 14.61
N ARG A 100 -5.91 11.72 14.49
CA ARG A 100 -4.97 12.65 15.14
C ARG A 100 -4.91 12.26 16.61
N ARG A 101 -3.80 11.68 17.07
CA ARG A 101 -3.58 11.52 18.51
C ARG A 101 -3.44 12.95 19.05
N PRO A 102 -4.19 13.35 20.10
CA PRO A 102 -3.95 14.64 20.73
C PRO A 102 -2.46 14.71 21.11
N ARG A 103 -1.81 15.85 20.81
CA ARG A 103 -0.48 16.13 21.36
C ARG A 103 -0.66 16.18 22.87
N ALA A 104 0.04 15.31 23.59
CA ALA A 104 0.28 15.48 25.02
C ALA A 104 1.12 16.73 25.24
#